data_AF-A0A0F6W6Q4-F1
#
_entry.id   AF-A0A0F6W6Q4-F1
#
_cell.length_a   1.000
_cell.length_b   1.000
_cell.length_c   1.000
_cell.angle_alpha   90.00
_cell.angle_beta   90.00
_cell.angle_gamma   90.00
#
_symmetry.space_group_name_H-M   'P 1'
#
loop_
_entity.id
_entity.type
_entity.pdbx_description
1 polymer ?
#
loop_
_entity_poly.entity_id
_entity_poly.type
_entity_poly.pdbx_seq_one_letter_code
_entity_poly.pdbx_strand_id
1 'polypeptide(L)'
;MLLERAARLLSHAHAVGDESPHVRDELAPLFTAALVALGDAQWRAWSGAFHVRDALRHAREAERAANALERAVEIAARAREAS
;
A
#
# COMPACT_ATOMS: atom_id res chain seq x y z
N MET A 1 -9.77 -0.29 -11.34
CA MET A 1 -9.99 -1.49 -10.48
C MET A 1 -9.35 -1.30 -9.10
N LEU A 2 -9.77 -2.05 -8.07
CA LEU A 2 -9.26 -1.94 -6.68
C LEU A 2 -7.74 -2.11 -6.59
N LEU A 3 -7.19 -3.10 -7.30
CA LEU A 3 -5.75 -3.39 -7.31
C LEU A 3 -4.92 -2.27 -7.97
N GLU A 4 -5.42 -1.68 -9.06
CA GLU A 4 -4.76 -0.52 -9.70
C GLU A 4 -4.77 0.71 -8.80
N ARG A 5 -5.80 0.88 -7.97
CA ARG A 5 -5.83 1.97 -6.99
C ARG A 5 -4.81 1.70 -5.89
N ALA A 6 -4.81 0.49 -5.32
CA ALA A 6 -3.83 0.11 -4.30
C ALA A 6 -2.38 0.27 -4.79
N ALA A 7 -2.08 -0.12 -6.04
CA ALA A 7 -0.78 0.07 -6.65
C ALA A 7 -0.40 1.56 -6.80
N ARG A 8 -1.33 2.41 -7.21
CA ARG A 8 -1.09 3.86 -7.31
C ARG A 8 -0.82 4.51 -5.95
N LEU A 9 -1.61 4.17 -4.93
CA LEU A 9 -1.42 4.65 -3.56
C LEU A 9 -0.05 4.25 -3.01
N LEU A 10 0.35 3.00 -3.24
CA LEU A 10 1.64 2.48 -2.81
C LEU A 10 2.81 3.15 -3.53
N SER A 11 2.67 3.42 -4.84
CA SER A 11 3.65 4.19 -5.62
C SER A 11 3.79 5.63 -5.12
N HIS A 12 2.67 6.30 -4.85
CA HIS A 12 2.68 7.65 -4.28
C HIS A 12 3.35 7.68 -2.90
N ALA A 13 2.95 6.79 -2.01
CA ALA A 13 3.57 6.65 -0.69
C ALA A 13 5.09 6.44 -0.81
N HIS A 14 5.53 5.57 -1.74
CA HIS A 14 6.94 5.27 -1.93
C HIS A 14 7.71 6.49 -2.44
N ALA A 15 7.14 7.28 -3.36
CA ALA A 15 7.76 8.50 -3.86
C ALA A 15 7.99 9.52 -2.72
N VAL A 16 7.00 9.72 -1.85
CA VAL A 16 7.15 10.60 -0.67
C VAL A 16 8.16 10.02 0.32
N GLY A 17 8.20 8.70 0.50
CA GLY A 17 9.23 8.02 1.29
C GLY A 17 10.64 8.21 0.72
N ASP A 18 10.81 8.17 -0.60
CA ASP A 18 12.10 8.39 -1.26
C ASP A 18 12.60 9.84 -1.09
N GLU A 19 11.69 10.81 -1.04
CA GLU A 19 12.00 12.21 -0.75
C GLU A 19 12.39 12.44 0.73
N SER A 20 12.09 11.49 1.63
CA SER A 20 12.31 11.62 3.07
C SER A 20 12.80 10.31 3.69
N PRO A 21 14.13 10.05 3.73
CA PRO A 21 14.71 8.78 4.19
C PRO A 21 14.26 8.32 5.58
N HIS A 22 14.01 9.25 6.50
CA HIS A 22 13.48 8.93 7.83
C HIS A 22 12.05 8.37 7.79
N VAL A 23 11.18 8.96 6.96
CA VAL A 23 9.79 8.48 6.77
C VAL A 23 9.82 7.10 6.13
N ARG A 24 10.73 6.88 5.18
CA ARG A 24 10.97 5.55 4.60
C ARG A 24 11.38 4.53 5.64
N ASP A 25 12.34 4.84 6.51
CA ASP A 25 12.82 3.90 7.53
C ASP A 25 11.75 3.59 8.58
N GLU A 26 11.02 4.61 9.04
CA GLU A 26 9.94 4.46 10.03
C GLU A 26 8.77 3.63 9.47
N LEU A 27 8.43 3.83 8.19
CA LEU A 27 7.28 3.18 7.56
C LEU A 27 7.67 1.94 6.73
N ALA A 28 8.95 1.55 6.65
CA ALA A 28 9.44 0.40 5.90
C ALA A 28 8.68 -0.90 6.19
N PRO A 29 8.33 -1.24 7.45
CA PRO A 29 7.50 -2.41 7.74
C PRO A 29 6.10 -2.34 7.10
N LEU A 30 5.49 -1.15 7.07
CA LEU A 30 4.17 -0.94 6.47
C LEU A 30 4.22 -0.98 4.95
N PHE A 31 5.27 -0.42 4.32
CA PHE A 31 5.52 -0.57 2.88
C PHE A 31 5.61 -2.05 2.49
N THR A 32 6.41 -2.81 3.25
CA THR A 32 6.60 -4.24 3.00
C THR A 32 5.28 -5.00 3.12
N ALA A 33 4.50 -4.77 4.18
CA ALA A 33 3.21 -5.41 4.37
C ALA A 33 2.22 -5.09 3.24
N ALA A 34 2.17 -3.84 2.79
CA ALA A 34 1.29 -3.41 1.69
C ALA A 34 1.70 -4.03 0.34
N LEU A 35 3.00 -4.11 0.04
CA LEU A 35 3.53 -4.78 -1.15
C LEU A 35 3.15 -6.26 -1.17
N VAL A 36 3.34 -6.97 -0.06
CA VAL A 36 2.98 -8.39 0.06
C VAL A 36 1.49 -8.60 -0.15
N ALA A 37 0.64 -7.81 0.51
CA ALA A 37 -0.81 -7.92 0.36
C ALA A 37 -1.27 -7.67 -1.09
N LEU A 38 -0.66 -6.69 -1.77
CA LEU A 38 -0.96 -6.40 -3.18
C LEU A 38 -0.53 -7.54 -4.11
N GLY A 39 0.67 -8.09 -3.90
CA GLY A 39 1.19 -9.23 -4.66
C GLY A 39 0.32 -10.47 -4.50
N ASP A 40 -0.07 -10.79 -3.27
CA ASP A 40 -0.99 -11.91 -2.97
C ASP A 40 -2.33 -11.74 -3.67
N ALA A 41 -2.89 -10.54 -3.66
CA ALA A 41 -4.17 -10.26 -4.30
C ALA A 41 -4.08 -10.36 -5.84
N GLN A 42 -2.98 -9.89 -6.45
CA GLN A 42 -2.73 -10.05 -7.89
C GLN A 42 -2.56 -11.52 -8.28
N TRP A 43 -1.74 -12.26 -7.53
CA TRP A 43 -1.52 -13.69 -7.77
C TRP A 43 -2.83 -14.49 -7.74
N ARG A 44 -3.68 -14.22 -6.75
CA ARG A 44 -4.99 -14.87 -6.62
C ARG A 44 -5.96 -14.49 -7.73
N ALA A 45 -5.92 -13.24 -8.19
CA ALA A 45 -6.73 -12.80 -9.32
C ALA A 45 -6.29 -13.48 -10.63
N TRP A 46 -4.99 -13.74 -10.81
CA TRP A 46 -4.44 -14.35 -12.03
C TRP A 46 -4.52 -15.87 -12.07
N SER A 47 -4.30 -16.53 -10.94
CA SER A 47 -4.16 -17.99 -10.90
C SER A 47 -5.44 -18.75 -11.24
N GLY A 48 -6.61 -18.09 -11.33
CA GLY A 48 -7.90 -18.69 -11.72
C GLY A 48 -8.42 -19.80 -10.78
N ALA A 49 -7.58 -20.28 -9.86
CA ALA A 49 -7.81 -21.36 -8.91
C ALA A 49 -8.56 -20.90 -7.65
N PHE A 50 -8.86 -19.60 -7.52
CA PHE A 50 -9.52 -19.03 -6.35
C PHE A 50 -10.91 -18.50 -6.69
N HIS A 51 -11.84 -18.66 -5.76
CA HIS A 51 -13.17 -18.07 -5.89
C HIS A 51 -13.04 -16.54 -6.01
N VAL A 52 -13.78 -15.94 -6.95
CA VAL A 52 -13.80 -14.49 -7.20
C VAL A 52 -14.04 -13.68 -5.91
N ARG A 53 -14.82 -14.22 -4.96
CA ARG A 53 -15.04 -13.60 -3.64
C ARG A 53 -13.75 -13.47 -2.83
N ASP A 54 -12.86 -14.47 -2.85
CA ASP A 54 -11.59 -14.43 -2.13
C ASP A 54 -10.62 -13.45 -2.78
N ALA A 55 -10.54 -13.44 -4.11
CA ALA A 55 -9.74 -12.46 -4.84
C ALA A 55 -10.20 -11.01 -4.53
N LEU A 56 -11.52 -10.77 -4.49
CA LEU A 56 -12.08 -9.47 -4.12
C LEU A 56 -11.84 -9.10 -2.65
N ARG A 57 -11.92 -10.06 -1.73
CA ARG A 57 -11.62 -9.83 -0.31
C ARG A 57 -10.17 -9.37 -0.14
N HIS A 58 -9.23 -10.08 -0.74
CA HIS A 58 -7.81 -9.73 -0.70
C HIS A 58 -7.51 -8.40 -1.41
N ALA A 59 -8.15 -8.11 -2.54
CA ALA A 59 -8.02 -6.81 -3.19
C ALA A 59 -8.46 -5.65 -2.30
N ARG A 60 -9.52 -5.83 -1.49
CA ARG A 60 -9.97 -4.83 -0.50
C ARG A 60 -9.04 -4.73 0.71
N GLU A 61 -8.42 -5.82 1.12
CA GLU A 61 -7.39 -5.80 2.18
C GLU A 61 -6.17 -5.02 1.70
N ALA A 62 -5.69 -5.28 0.48
CA ALA A 62 -4.60 -4.54 -0.15
C ALA A 62 -4.93 -3.05 -0.31
N GLU A 63 -6.13 -2.70 -0.78
CA GLU A 63 -6.57 -1.30 -0.89
C GLU A 63 -6.61 -0.61 0.48
N ARG A 64 -7.10 -1.29 1.53
CA ARG A 64 -7.12 -0.73 2.89
C ARG A 64 -5.72 -0.51 3.44
N ALA A 65 -4.81 -1.46 3.25
CA ALA A 65 -3.41 -1.32 3.66
C ALA A 65 -2.73 -0.14 2.96
N ALA A 66 -2.89 -0.03 1.64
CA ALA A 66 -2.32 1.06 0.85
C ALA A 66 -2.87 2.45 1.28
N ASN A 67 -4.18 2.57 1.54
CA ASN A 67 -4.77 3.81 2.06
C ASN A 67 -4.30 4.17 3.48
N ALA A 68 -4.03 3.18 4.33
CA ALA A 68 -3.52 3.44 5.67
C ALA A 68 -2.09 3.95 5.61
N LEU A 69 -1.28 3.35 4.73
CA LEU A 69 0.10 3.76 4.49
C LEU A 69 0.19 5.18 3.91
N GLU A 70 -0.61 5.50 2.88
CA GLU A 70 -0.66 6.85 2.30
C GLU A 70 -0.93 7.91 3.39
N ARG A 71 -1.94 7.66 4.23
CA ARG A 71 -2.27 8.58 5.33
C ARG A 71 -1.14 8.70 6.36
N ALA A 72 -0.46 7.61 6.71
CA ALA A 72 0.67 7.64 7.63
C ALA A 72 1.82 8.48 7.07
N VAL A 73 2.12 8.31 5.77
CA VAL A 73 3.12 9.09 5.05
C VAL A 73 2.75 10.59 5.03
N GLU A 74 1.50 10.94 4.72
CA GLU A 74 1.04 12.34 4.72
C GLU A 74 1.14 12.98 6.12
N ILE A 75 0.76 12.26 7.17
CA ILE A 75 0.86 12.74 8.55
C ILE A 75 2.32 13.00 8.92
N ALA A 76 3.22 12.06 8.60
CA ALA A 76 4.64 12.19 8.86
C ALA A 76 5.26 13.37 8.10
N ALA A 77 4.88 13.57 6.84
CA ALA A 77 5.32 14.70 6.03
C ALA A 77 4.85 16.05 6.63
N ARG A 78 3.56 16.17 6.98
CA ARG A 78 3.00 17.40 7.57
C ARG A 78 3.57 17.74 8.94
N ALA A 79 3.78 16.74 9.80
CA ALA A 79 4.38 16.96 11.12
C ALA A 79 5.76 17.62 11.01
N ARG A 80 6.49 17.34 9.92
CA ARG A 80 7.80 17.92 9.65
C ARG A 80 7.73 19.35 9.13
N GLU A 81 6.77 19.69 8.29
CA GLU A 81 6.58 21.09 7.83
C GLU A 81 6.23 22.04 8.98
N ALA A 82 5.67 21.51 10.07
CA ALA A 82 5.28 22.26 11.26
C ALA A 82 6.39 22.38 12.33
N SER A 83 7.52 21.68 12.17
CA SER A 83 8.67 21.67 13.10
C SER A 83 9.80 22.55 12.60
#